data_AF-A0A6L2R709-F1
#
_entry.id   AF-A0A6L2R709-F1
#
_cell.length_a   1.000
_cell.length_b   1.000
_cell.length_c   1.000
_cell.angle_alpha   90.00
_cell.angle_beta   90.00
_cell.angle_gamma   90.00
#
_symmetry.space_group_name_H-M   'P 1'
#
loop_
_entity.id
_entity.type
_entity.pdbx_description
1 polymer ?
#
loop_
_entity_poly.entity_id
_entity_poly.type
_entity_poly.pdbx_seq_one_letter_code
_entity_poly.pdbx_strand_id
1 'polypeptide(L)'
;MSTQNAMEQICLKHDNGNDLRFFGRLFSECSWFDEKYGIVTRQKLYITDHNEQVYYIIRSGGQEHNRHAYLLSVQGDNCIIYNGSSEIAIQFDLLMLAVRGLCGIQDGDPPTLSEVEHIVKAATA
;
A
#
# COMPACT_ATOMS: atom_id res chain seq x y z
N MET A 1 20.05 -3.40 9.06
CA MET A 1 20.74 -2.16 8.65
C MET A 1 19.89 -1.52 7.56
N SER A 2 19.03 -0.58 7.93
CA SER A 2 18.12 0.07 6.97
C SER A 2 18.90 1.18 6.27
N THR A 3 19.39 0.91 5.06
CA THR A 3 19.86 1.94 4.15
C THR A 3 18.70 2.90 3.92
N GLN A 4 18.76 4.10 4.52
CA GLN A 4 17.86 5.18 4.14
C GLN A 4 18.18 5.52 2.69
N ASN A 5 17.40 4.97 1.76
CA ASN A 5 17.52 5.29 0.35
C ASN A 5 17.33 6.81 0.18
N ALA A 6 18.17 7.41 -0.65
CA ALA A 6 18.02 8.82 -1.03
C ALA A 6 16.69 9.00 -1.79
N MET A 7 16.16 10.23 -1.77
CA MET A 7 15.01 10.56 -2.60
C MET A 7 15.40 10.51 -4.07
N GLU A 8 14.55 9.90 -4.90
CA GLU A 8 14.76 9.74 -6.34
C GLU A 8 13.45 9.85 -7.11
N GLN A 9 13.55 10.06 -8.43
CA GLN A 9 12.39 10.03 -9.31
C GLN A 9 11.97 8.58 -9.55
N ILE A 10 10.79 8.20 -9.04
CA ILE A 10 10.26 6.83 -9.12
C ILE A 10 9.10 6.81 -10.12
N CYS A 11 9.07 5.76 -10.93
CA CYS A 11 7.99 5.48 -11.88
C CYS A 11 7.51 4.04 -11.69
N LEU A 12 6.31 3.88 -11.14
CA LEU A 12 5.70 2.57 -10.90
C LEU A 12 4.76 2.21 -12.05
N LYS A 13 4.89 0.99 -12.56
CA LYS A 13 3.97 0.44 -13.55
C LYS A 13 2.66 0.06 -12.87
N HIS A 14 1.55 0.53 -13.40
CA HIS A 14 0.21 0.10 -12.99
C HIS A 14 -0.46 -0.53 -14.21
N ASP A 15 -1.17 -1.62 -14.01
CA ASP A 15 -1.87 -2.29 -15.11
C ASP A 15 -3.19 -1.62 -15.53
N ASN A 16 -3.52 -0.45 -14.95
CA ASN A 16 -4.66 0.39 -15.36
C ASN A 16 -4.36 1.25 -16.59
N GLY A 17 -3.20 1.06 -17.23
CA GLY A 17 -2.76 1.79 -18.42
C GLY A 17 -2.01 3.09 -18.13
N ASN A 18 -1.87 3.50 -16.87
CA ASN A 18 -1.13 4.70 -16.46
C ASN A 18 0.03 4.35 -15.53
N ASP A 19 1.17 4.99 -15.71
CA ASP A 19 2.28 4.87 -14.75
C ASP A 19 2.08 5.88 -13.61
N LEU A 20 2.39 5.49 -12.37
CA LEU A 20 2.41 6.41 -11.24
C LEU A 20 3.83 6.95 -11.04
N ARG A 21 4.02 8.26 -11.20
CA ARG A 21 5.32 8.94 -11.08
C ARG A 21 5.34 9.88 -9.89
N PHE A 22 6.41 9.82 -9.09
CA PHE A 22 6.60 10.69 -7.92
C PHE A 22 8.08 10.81 -7.58
N PHE A 23 8.44 11.80 -6.78
CA PHE A 23 9.76 11.92 -6.19
C PHE A 23 9.70 11.40 -4.75
N GLY A 24 10.52 10.42 -4.41
CA GLY A 24 10.38 9.72 -3.13
C GLY A 24 11.44 8.66 -2.90
N ARG A 25 11.24 7.85 -1.86
CA ARG A 25 12.15 6.76 -1.50
C ARG A 25 11.39 5.55 -0.97
N LEU A 26 11.98 4.38 -1.11
CA LEU A 26 11.46 3.16 -0.47
C LEU A 26 11.55 3.30 1.04
N PHE A 27 10.44 3.05 1.73
CA PHE A 27 10.34 3.07 3.19
C PHE A 27 10.28 1.67 3.77
N SER A 28 9.42 0.81 3.23
CA SER A 28 9.28 -0.59 3.65
C SER A 28 8.98 -1.48 2.44
N GLU A 29 9.40 -2.74 2.49
CA GLU A 29 8.96 -3.75 1.55
C GLU A 29 8.79 -5.09 2.23
N CYS A 30 7.83 -5.88 1.74
CA CYS A 30 7.68 -7.26 2.13
C CYS A 30 7.24 -8.11 0.93
N SER A 31 7.49 -9.40 1.00
CA SER A 31 7.01 -10.36 0.01
C SER A 31 6.68 -11.67 0.68
N TRP A 32 5.65 -12.34 0.18
CA TRP A 32 5.28 -13.68 0.60
C TRP A 32 4.83 -14.50 -0.59
N PHE A 33 4.89 -15.81 -0.43
CA PHE A 33 4.45 -16.78 -1.42
C PHE A 33 3.22 -17.49 -0.88
N ASP A 34 2.15 -17.48 -1.66
CA ASP A 34 0.99 -18.32 -1.45
C ASP A 34 1.20 -19.66 -2.16
N GLU A 35 1.42 -20.72 -1.38
CA GLU A 35 1.62 -22.08 -1.91
C GLU A 35 0.37 -22.69 -2.55
N LYS A 36 -0.83 -22.28 -2.10
CA LYS A 36 -2.10 -22.81 -2.58
C LYS A 36 -2.39 -22.33 -4.00
N TYR A 37 -2.09 -21.07 -4.29
CA TYR A 37 -2.32 -20.45 -5.59
C TYR A 37 -1.05 -20.34 -6.44
N GLY A 38 0.12 -20.59 -5.86
CA GLY A 38 1.40 -20.42 -6.54
C GLY A 38 1.72 -18.97 -6.88
N ILE A 39 1.25 -18.02 -6.05
CA ILE A 39 1.36 -16.58 -6.29
C ILE A 39 2.36 -15.97 -5.32
N VAL A 40 3.32 -15.22 -5.85
CA VAL A 40 4.17 -14.33 -5.06
C VAL A 40 3.52 -12.96 -5.01
N THR A 41 3.25 -12.47 -3.81
CA THR A 41 2.84 -11.09 -3.58
C THR A 41 4.02 -10.30 -3.03
N ARG A 42 4.37 -9.18 -3.65
CA ARG A 42 5.34 -8.21 -3.15
C ARG A 42 4.66 -6.87 -2.93
N GLN A 43 4.88 -6.30 -1.76
CA GLN A 43 4.38 -4.99 -1.39
C GLN A 43 5.54 -4.06 -1.10
N LYS A 44 5.44 -2.84 -1.59
CA LYS A 44 6.39 -1.76 -1.33
C LYS A 44 5.63 -0.54 -0.87
N LEU A 45 6.12 0.06 0.21
CA LEU A 45 5.67 1.33 0.75
C LEU A 45 6.77 2.35 0.51
N TYR A 46 6.43 3.43 -0.18
CA TYR A 46 7.31 4.56 -0.41
C TYR A 46 6.79 5.78 0.36
N ILE A 47 7.69 6.71 0.66
CA ILE A 47 7.36 8.03 1.17
C ILE A 47 7.83 9.07 0.15
N THR A 48 6.96 10.00 -0.22
CA THR A 48 7.27 11.10 -1.14
C THR A 48 8.01 12.23 -0.42
N ASP A 49 8.58 13.16 -1.18
CA ASP A 49 9.13 14.41 -0.66
C ASP A 49 8.08 15.34 0.01
N HIS A 50 6.79 15.10 -0.26
CA HIS A 50 5.66 15.78 0.36
C HIS A 50 5.12 15.03 1.60
N ASN A 51 5.82 13.98 2.05
CA ASN A 51 5.44 13.11 3.17
C ASN A 51 4.12 12.35 2.93
N GLU A 52 3.77 12.12 1.67
CA GLU A 52 2.67 11.24 1.26
C GLU A 52 3.17 9.80 1.19
N GLN A 53 2.24 8.84 1.22
CA GLN A 53 2.58 7.42 1.13
C GLN A 53 2.21 6.87 -0.23
N VAL A 54 3.09 6.10 -0.86
CA VAL A 54 2.76 5.38 -2.09
C VAL A 54 2.85 3.89 -1.83
N TYR A 55 1.72 3.20 -1.99
CA TYR A 55 1.61 1.76 -1.81
C TYR A 55 1.59 1.05 -3.15
N TYR A 56 2.48 0.07 -3.31
CA TYR A 56 2.66 -0.66 -4.55
C TYR A 56 2.59 -2.16 -4.31
N ILE A 57 1.60 -2.80 -4.91
CA ILE A 57 1.34 -4.23 -4.79
C ILE A 57 1.62 -4.88 -6.14
N ILE A 58 2.48 -5.88 -6.13
CA ILE A 58 2.77 -6.73 -7.28
C ILE A 58 2.34 -8.15 -6.91
N ARG A 59 1.50 -8.78 -7.73
CA ARG A 59 1.14 -10.19 -7.62
C ARG A 59 1.58 -10.90 -8.88
N SER A 60 2.37 -11.97 -8.74
CA SER A 60 2.92 -12.69 -9.88
C SER A 60 2.92 -14.20 -9.61
N GLY A 61 2.36 -14.99 -10.54
CA GLY A 61 2.32 -16.46 -10.45
C GLY A 61 1.52 -17.08 -11.59
N GLY A 62 2.02 -18.16 -12.19
CA GLY A 62 1.36 -18.80 -13.34
C GLY A 62 1.19 -17.84 -14.53
N GLN A 63 -0.06 -17.55 -14.89
CA GLN A 63 -0.43 -16.53 -15.90
C GLN A 63 -0.77 -15.17 -15.29
N GLU A 64 -0.84 -15.07 -13.96
CA GLU A 64 -1.17 -13.83 -13.26
C GLU A 64 0.08 -12.97 -13.09
N HIS A 65 -0.01 -11.72 -13.56
CA HIS A 65 0.99 -10.70 -13.30
C HIS A 65 0.30 -9.35 -13.20
N ASN A 66 -0.07 -8.96 -11.98
CA ASN A 66 -0.84 -7.77 -11.67
C ASN A 66 -0.02 -6.78 -10.84
N ARG A 67 -0.17 -5.49 -11.13
CA ARG A 67 0.54 -4.37 -10.49
C ARG A 67 -0.44 -3.24 -10.22
N HIS A 68 -0.53 -2.87 -8.94
CA HIS A 68 -1.38 -1.80 -8.46
C HIS A 68 -0.58 -0.81 -7.63
N ALA A 69 -0.62 0.46 -8.01
CA ALA A 69 0.02 1.56 -7.31
C ALA A 69 -1.02 2.58 -6.85
N TYR A 70 -0.94 3.01 -5.59
CA TYR A 70 -1.83 3.98 -4.98
C TYR A 70 -1.03 5.03 -4.22
N LEU A 71 -1.24 6.31 -4.52
CA LEU A 71 -0.77 7.42 -3.70
C LEU A 71 -1.85 7.75 -2.67
N LEU A 72 -1.45 7.81 -1.40
CA LEU A 72 -2.29 8.15 -0.27
C LEU A 72 -1.83 9.48 0.34
N SER A 73 -2.75 10.44 0.41
CA SER A 73 -2.52 11.74 1.03
C SER A 73 -3.62 12.02 2.06
N VAL A 74 -3.24 12.39 3.27
CA VAL A 74 -4.20 12.86 4.30
C VAL A 74 -4.39 14.37 4.14
N GLN A 75 -5.62 14.80 3.94
CA GLN A 75 -6.01 16.20 3.77
C GLN A 75 -7.15 16.54 4.73
N GLY A 76 -6.81 17.20 5.84
CA GLY A 76 -7.75 17.40 6.93
C GLY A 76 -8.29 16.07 7.45
N ASP A 77 -9.62 15.91 7.43
CA ASP A 77 -10.30 14.70 7.91
C ASP A 77 -10.49 13.65 6.80
N ASN A 78 -9.90 13.83 5.62
CA ASN A 78 -10.03 12.89 4.50
C ASN A 78 -8.70 12.24 4.14
N CYS A 79 -8.75 10.96 3.78
CA CYS A 79 -7.69 10.27 3.06
C CYS A 79 -8.05 10.26 1.56
N ILE A 80 -7.17 10.83 0.74
CA ILE A 80 -7.25 10.80 -0.71
C ILE A 80 -6.43 9.61 -1.21
N ILE A 81 -7.06 8.73 -2.00
CA ILE A 81 -6.43 7.56 -2.60
C ILE A 81 -6.47 7.74 -4.11
N TYR A 82 -5.31 7.91 -4.74
CA TYR A 82 -5.16 8.14 -6.17
C TYR A 82 -4.40 7.00 -6.83
N ASN A 83 -4.92 6.47 -7.94
CA ASN A 83 -4.33 5.30 -8.62
C ASN A 83 -3.60 5.63 -9.94
N GLY A 84 -3.34 6.90 -10.23
CA GLY A 84 -2.80 7.34 -11.53
C GLY A 84 -3.85 7.73 -12.57
N SER A 85 -5.14 7.41 -12.34
CA SER A 85 -6.23 7.73 -13.27
C SER A 85 -7.44 8.34 -12.58
N SER A 86 -7.73 7.94 -11.34
CA SER A 86 -8.90 8.36 -10.59
C SER A 86 -8.53 8.51 -9.12
N GLU A 87 -9.25 9.39 -8.44
CA GLU A 87 -9.13 9.62 -7.01
C GLU A 87 -10.42 9.21 -6.28
N ILE A 88 -10.24 8.73 -5.06
CA ILE A 88 -11.33 8.51 -4.10
C ILE A 88 -10.96 9.30 -2.84
N ALA A 89 -11.91 10.08 -2.32
CA ALA A 89 -11.80 10.72 -1.03
C ALA A 89 -12.66 9.96 -0.01
N ILE A 90 -12.06 9.53 1.09
CA ILE A 90 -12.75 8.81 2.17
C ILE A 90 -12.47 9.54 3.48
N GLN A 91 -13.49 9.74 4.31
CA GLN A 91 -13.28 10.28 5.66
C GLN A 91 -12.36 9.34 6.45
N PHE A 92 -11.36 9.91 7.12
CA PHE A 92 -10.32 9.17 7.81
C PHE A 92 -10.90 8.24 8.89
N ASP A 93 -11.89 8.71 9.64
CA ASP A 93 -12.57 7.90 10.67
C ASP A 93 -13.28 6.68 10.06
N LEU A 94 -13.93 6.84 8.91
CA LEU A 94 -14.60 5.74 8.21
C LEU A 94 -13.58 4.76 7.63
N LEU A 95 -12.47 5.26 7.10
CA LEU A 95 -11.37 4.42 6.63
C LEU A 95 -10.78 3.61 7.79
N MET A 96 -10.50 4.24 8.93
CA MET A 96 -9.98 3.57 10.11
C MET A 96 -10.96 2.54 10.67
N LEU A 97 -12.26 2.84 10.68
CA LEU A 97 -13.30 1.89 11.06
C LEU A 97 -13.31 0.65 10.15
N ALA A 98 -13.24 0.85 8.83
CA ALA A 98 -13.20 -0.23 7.86
C ALA A 98 -11.92 -1.08 8.02
N VAL A 99 -10.76 -0.44 8.18
CA VAL A 99 -9.48 -1.13 8.39
C VAL A 99 -9.51 -1.94 9.67
N ARG A 100 -10.02 -1.40 10.78
CA ARG A 100 -10.19 -2.14 12.05
C ARG A 100 -11.10 -3.35 11.87
N GLY A 101 -12.24 -3.17 11.20
CA GLY A 101 -13.18 -4.25 10.91
C GLY A 101 -12.55 -5.36 10.07
N LEU A 102 -11.84 -5.02 8.98
CA LEU A 102 -11.10 -5.97 8.16
C LEU A 102 -9.98 -6.66 8.95
N CYS A 103 -9.39 -5.94 9.91
CA CYS A 103 -8.33 -6.48 10.73
C CYS A 103 -8.82 -7.29 11.94
N GLY A 104 -10.13 -7.36 12.18
CA GLY A 104 -10.68 -8.00 13.39
C GLY A 104 -10.25 -7.30 14.69
N ILE A 105 -9.86 -6.03 14.62
CA ILE A 105 -9.42 -5.24 15.77
C ILE A 105 -10.67 -4.67 16.44
N GLN A 106 -10.91 -5.07 17.69
CA GLN A 106 -12.02 -4.58 18.50
C GLN A 106 -11.76 -3.13 18.95
N ASP A 107 -12.81 -2.40 19.36
CA ASP A 107 -12.67 -1.05 19.88
C ASP A 107 -11.80 -1.05 21.15
N GLY A 108 -10.57 -0.57 20.99
CA GLY A 108 -9.46 -0.58 21.95
C GLY A 108 -8.22 0.05 21.30
N ASP A 109 -7.09 0.11 22.03
CA ASP A 109 -5.87 0.84 21.64
C ASP A 109 -5.51 0.69 20.14
N PRO A 110 -5.04 1.77 19.49
CA PRO A 110 -4.69 1.74 18.08
C PRO A 110 -3.65 0.62 17.84
N PRO A 111 -3.90 -0.25 16.85
CA PRO A 111 -2.99 -1.35 16.55
C PRO A 111 -1.63 -0.81 16.17
N THR A 112 -0.59 -1.54 16.57
CA THR A 112 0.77 -1.26 16.10
C THR A 112 0.87 -1.51 14.60
N LEU A 113 1.76 -0.79 13.91
CA LEU A 113 1.99 -0.98 12.47
C LEU A 113 2.30 -2.45 12.12
N SER A 114 3.02 -3.16 13.00
CA SER A 114 3.32 -4.59 12.85
C SER A 114 2.08 -5.49 12.89
N GLU A 115 1.09 -5.16 13.73
CA GLU A 115 -0.17 -5.91 13.81
C GLU A 115 -1.01 -5.66 12.57
N VAL A 116 -1.11 -4.40 12.12
CA VAL A 116 -1.80 -4.05 10.87
C VAL A 116 -1.16 -4.75 9.68
N GLU A 117 0.17 -4.74 9.57
CA GLU A 117 0.90 -5.45 8.51
C GLU A 117 0.64 -6.96 8.50
N HIS A 118 0.64 -7.60 9.68
CA HIS A 118 0.36 -9.02 9.79
C HIS A 118 -1.07 -9.36 9.35
N ILE A 119 -2.03 -8.52 9.72
CA ILE A 119 -3.43 -8.78 9.42
C ILE A 119 -3.77 -8.48 7.95
N VAL A 120 -3.21 -7.41 7.38
CA VAL A 120 -3.35 -7.12 5.95
C VAL A 120 -2.74 -8.26 5.12
N LYS A 121 -1.62 -8.85 5.54
CA LYS A 121 -1.06 -10.04 4.91
C LYS A 121 -2.03 -11.23 4.96
N ALA A 122 -2.65 -11.47 6.12
CA ALA A 122 -3.61 -12.56 6.28
C ALA A 122 -4.89 -12.37 5.45
N ALA A 123 -5.34 -11.13 5.29
CA ALA A 123 -6.56 -10.80 4.52
C ALA A 123 -6.34 -10.79 3.00
N THR A 124 -5.08 -10.70 2.53
CA THR A 124 -4.72 -10.67 1.11
C THR A 124 -4.00 -11.93 0.62
N ALA A 125 -3.89 -12.95 1.49
CA ALA A 125 -3.50 -14.32 1.13
C ALA A 125 -4.66 -15.03 0.41
#